data_AF-A0A2E2AER6-F1
#
_entry.id   AF-A0A2E2AER6-F1
#
_cell.length_a   1.000
_cell.length_b   1.000
_cell.length_c   1.000
_cell.angle_alpha   90.00
_cell.angle_beta   90.00
_cell.angle_gamma   90.00
#
_symmetry.space_group_name_H-M   'P 1'
#
loop_
_entity.id
_entity.type
_entity.pdbx_description
1 polymer ?
#
loop_
_entity_poly.entity_id
_entity_poly.type
_entity_poly.pdbx_seq_one_letter_code
_entity_poly.pdbx_strand_id
1 'polypeptide(L)' 'MPPNHYSFKVKGVLIKEIDKCEEDFSMFITAMDDNHAVMLVREHLRIHAPKGRSIIKGIEKNQIKS' A
#
# COMPACT_ATOMS: atom_id res chain seq x y z
N MET A 1 7.46 7.86 -24.13
CA MET A 1 8.21 6.80 -23.43
C MET A 1 7.26 6.10 -22.46
N PRO A 2 7.35 4.77 -22.28
CA PRO A 2 6.61 4.11 -21.22
C PRO A 2 7.02 4.71 -19.87
N PRO A 3 6.08 4.89 -18.93
CA PRO A 3 6.40 5.47 -17.64
C PRO A 3 7.37 4.55 -16.89
N ASN A 4 8.38 5.16 -16.26
CA ASN A 4 9.31 4.42 -15.41
C ASN A 4 8.54 3.87 -14.21
N HIS A 5 8.66 2.56 -14.00
CA HIS A 5 8.08 1.90 -12.84
C HIS A 5 9.16 1.60 -11.81
N TYR A 6 8.82 1.75 -10.54
CA TYR A 6 9.69 1.46 -9.42
C TYR A 6 9.00 0.54 -8.44
N SER A 7 9.78 -0.18 -7.63
CA SER A 7 9.25 -0.95 -6.51
C SER A 7 9.06 -0.03 -5.31
N PHE A 8 7.90 -0.11 -4.67
CA PHE A 8 7.55 0.61 -3.47
C PHE A 8 7.16 -0.37 -2.38
N LYS A 9 7.67 -0.16 -1.16
CA LYS A 9 7.16 -0.80 0.05
C LYS A 9 6.16 0.15 0.71
N VAL A 10 4.89 -0.22 0.72
CA VAL A 10 3.82 0.55 1.35
C VAL A 10 3.43 -0.14 2.65
N LYS A 11 3.43 0.62 3.74
CA LYS A 11 3.10 0.15 5.09
C LYS A 11 1.91 0.92 5.63
N GLY A 12 1.12 0.28 6.46
CA GLY A 12 -0.04 0.90 7.08
C GLY A 12 -0.70 -0.01 8.11
N VAL A 13 -1.89 0.40 8.53
CA VAL A 13 -2.73 -0.37 9.46
C VAL A 13 -4.11 -0.61 8.85
N LEU A 14 -4.65 -1.80 9.07
CA LEU A 14 -6.05 -2.15 8.86
C LEU A 14 -6.77 -2.07 10.19
N ILE A 15 -7.85 -1.28 10.23
CA ILE A 15 -8.72 -1.15 11.40
C ILE A 15 -9.99 -1.93 11.07
N LYS A 16 -10.16 -3.08 11.71
CA LYS A 16 -11.34 -3.94 11.51
C LYS A 16 -12.59 -3.31 12.15
N GLU A 17 -13.73 -3.46 11.50
CA GLU A 17 -14.99 -2.88 11.98
C GLU A 17 -15.53 -3.57 13.25
N ILE A 18 -15.33 -4.88 13.38
CA ILE A 18 -15.94 -5.71 14.44
C ILE A 18 -15.36 -5.45 15.82
N ASP A 19 -14.04 -5.36 15.93
CA ASP A 19 -13.31 -5.32 17.21
C ASP A 19 -12.45 -4.06 17.34
N LYS A 20 -12.42 -3.21 16.31
CA LYS A 20 -11.50 -2.06 16.19
C LYS A 20 -10.04 -2.46 16.37
N CYS A 21 -9.71 -3.73 16.14
CA CYS A 21 -8.34 -4.21 16.18
C CYS A 21 -7.56 -3.59 15.03
N GLU A 22 -6.38 -3.08 15.36
CA GLU A 22 -5.42 -2.57 14.38
C GLU A 22 -4.44 -3.68 14.02
N GLU A 23 -4.36 -4.00 12.72
CA GLU A 23 -3.39 -4.94 12.19
C GLU A 23 -2.46 -4.23 11.22
N ASP A 24 -1.16 -4.29 11.49
CA ASP A 24 -0.15 -3.77 10.58
C ASP A 24 -0.13 -4.57 9.28
N PHE A 25 0.03 -3.86 8.17
CA PHE A 25 0.31 -4.46 6.87
C PHE A 25 1.54 -3.80 6.24
N SER A 26 2.22 -4.58 5.41
CA SER A 26 3.33 -4.12 4.58
C SER A 26 3.27 -4.88 3.26
N MET A 27 3.22 -4.15 2.15
CA MET A 27 3.16 -4.74 0.81
C MET A 27 4.15 -4.09 -0.14
N PHE A 28 4.68 -4.87 -1.07
CA PHE A 28 5.50 -4.38 -2.17
C PHE A 28 4.66 -4.24 -3.42
N ILE A 29 4.77 -3.10 -4.10
CA ILE A 29 4.05 -2.83 -5.34
C ILE A 29 4.94 -2.13 -6.36
N THR A 30 4.70 -2.43 -7.63
CA THR A 30 5.34 -1.72 -8.74
C THR A 30 4.42 -0.57 -9.16
N ALA A 31 4.92 0.66 -9.10
CA ALA A 31 4.13 1.86 -9.43
C ALA A 31 4.99 2.92 -10.14
N MET A 32 4.36 3.97 -10.63
CA MET A 32 5.04 5.06 -11.33
C MET A 32 5.64 6.08 -10.35
N ASP A 33 4.91 6.35 -9.28
CA ASP A 33 5.24 7.27 -8.19
C ASP A 33 4.50 6.86 -6.91
N ASP A 34 4.71 7.61 -5.84
CA ASP A 34 4.12 7.38 -4.52
C ASP A 34 2.58 7.41 -4.56
N ASN A 35 1.97 8.31 -5.34
CA ASN A 35 0.52 8.43 -5.43
C ASN A 35 -0.09 7.24 -6.16
N HIS A 36 0.55 6.80 -7.24
CA HIS A 36 0.17 5.60 -7.95
C HIS A 36 0.30 4.36 -7.03
N ALA A 37 1.36 4.28 -6.22
CA ALA A 37 1.52 3.21 -5.23
C ALA A 37 0.38 3.21 -4.20
N VAL A 38 0.01 4.37 -3.64
CA VAL A 38 -1.13 4.48 -2.70
C VAL A 38 -2.43 4.06 -3.34
N MET A 39 -2.68 4.49 -4.57
CA MET A 39 -3.92 4.19 -5.30
C MET A 39 -4.08 2.69 -5.49
N LEU A 40 -3.05 2.01 -6.01
CA LEU A 40 -3.09 0.56 -6.23
C LEU A 40 -3.24 -0.22 -4.92
N VAL A 41 -2.54 0.20 -3.86
CA VAL A 41 -2.68 -0.41 -2.52
C VAL A 41 -4.11 -0.26 -2.00
N ARG A 42 -4.68 0.95 -2.11
CA ARG A 42 -6.07 1.19 -1.67
C ARG A 42 -7.07 0.34 -2.44
N GLU A 43 -6.89 0.22 -3.76
CA GLU A 43 -7.74 -0.62 -4.60
C GLU A 43 -7.64 -2.09 -4.19
N HIS A 44 -6.43 -2.61 -4.00
CA HIS A 44 -6.20 -3.97 -3.54
C HIS A 44 -6.86 -4.24 -2.18
N LEU A 45 -6.65 -3.35 -1.21
CA LEU A 45 -7.24 -3.48 0.12
C LEU A 45 -8.77 -3.38 0.09
N ARG A 46 -9.36 -2.57 -0.79
CA ARG A 46 -10.81 -2.45 -0.92
C ARG A 46 -11.48 -3.77 -1.30
N ILE A 47 -10.80 -4.61 -2.08
CA ILE A 47 -11.34 -5.89 -2.57
C ILE A 47 -10.99 -7.04 -1.62
N HIS A 48 -9.77 -7.03 -1.06
CA HIS A 48 -9.22 -8.20 -0.37
C HIS A 48 -9.14 -8.06 1.15
N ALA A 49 -9.19 -6.84 1.70
CA ALA A 49 -9.13 -6.66 3.15
C ALA A 49 -10.48 -6.92 3.83
N PRO A 50 -10.48 -7.31 5.11
CA PRO A 50 -11.69 -7.34 5.93
C PRO A 50 -12.40 -5.98 5.95
N LYS A 51 -13.71 -5.99 6.19
CA LYS A 51 -14.50 -4.76 6.34
C LYS A 51 -13.91 -3.88 7.44
N GLY A 52 -13.75 -2.59 7.13
CA GLY A 52 -13.10 -1.64 8.02
C GLY A 52 -12.47 -0.48 7.27
N ARG A 53 -11.43 0.10 7.88
CA ARG A 53 -10.66 1.21 7.31
C ARG A 53 -9.20 0.81 7.14
N SER A 54 -8.55 1.34 6.12
CA SER A 54 -7.11 1.23 5.94
C SER A 54 -6.46 2.62 6.07
N ILE A 55 -5.33 2.69 6.77
CA ILE A 55 -4.55 3.91 6.92
C ILE A 55 -3.14 3.62 6.42
N ILE A 56 -2.74 4.31 5.36
CA ILE A 56 -1.35 4.28 4.88
C ILE A 56 -0.50 5.09 5.87
N LYS A 57 0.57 4.49 6.39
CA LYS A 57 1.49 5.12 7.36
C LYS A 57 2.85 5.45 6.75
N GLY A 58 3.29 4.74 5.72
CA GLY A 58 4.57 4.99 5.08
C GLY A 58 4.70 4.38 3.70
N ILE A 59 5.54 5.00 2.88
CA ILE A 59 5.88 4.57 1.53
C ILE A 59 7.39 4.71 1.37
N GLU A 60 8.04 3.64 0.95
CA GLU A 60 9.48 3.60 0.71
C GLU A 60 9.72 3.16 -0.73
N LYS A 61 10.33 4.04 -1.54
CA LYS A 61 10.77 3.68 -2.89
C LYS A 61 12.03 2.83 -2.80
N ASN A 62 11.92 1.56 -3.16
CA ASN A 62 13.08 0.70 -3.32
C ASN A 62 13.69 0.96 -4.69
N GLN A 63 14.67 1.86 -4.73
CA GLN A 63 15.63 1.86 -5.82
C GLN A 63 16.55 0.66 -5.58
N ILE A 64 16.46 -0.36 -6.43
CA ILE A 64 17.55 -1.33 -6.56
C ILE A 64 18.75 -0.49 -7.01
N LYS A 65 19.69 -0.21 -6.11
CA LYS A 65 20.99 0.31 -6.51
C LYS A 65 21.62 -0.76 -7.40
N SER A 66 21.75 -0.43 -8.68
CA SER A 66 22.40 -1.25 -9.70
C SER A 66 23.85 -1.54 -9.32
#